data_AF-A0A950Z2X2-F1
#
_entry.id   AF-A0A950Z2X2-F1
#
_cell.length_a   1.000
_cell.length_b   1.000
_cell.length_c   1.000
_cell.angle_alpha   90.00
_cell.angle_beta   90.00
_cell.angle_gamma   90.00
#
_symmetry.space_group_name_H-M   'P 1'
#
loop_
_entity.id
_entity.type
_entity.pdbx_description
1 polymer ?
#
loop_
_entity_poly.entity_id
_entity_poly.type
_entity_poly.pdbx_seq_one_letter_code
_entity_poly.pdbx_strand_id
1 'polypeptide(L)'
;MGSLAAQDRDFLTANEVEQVREAQDPNARLLLYVHFAKQRVDLLNQYLSKDKSGRSIFIHNTLEDYRQIIEAIDSVADDALRHNRPIDKGMLAVVSAEKDFLEQLNKIQDSQPRDLDRYKFVLTEAIDTTQDSHDLSLEDAKKRGTNLAAEDAKEKKEREAMMPAKEAAERRKADAANSGESDDKKKVPSLYRPGEKPPQ
;
A
#
# COMPACT_ATOMS: atom_id res chain seq x y z
N MET A 1 -1.66 32.50 12.19
CA MET A 1 -1.42 31.38 13.12
C MET A 1 -1.03 30.18 12.27
N GLY A 2 0.13 29.58 12.56
CA GLY A 2 0.78 28.62 11.67
C GLY A 2 0.01 27.31 11.54
N SER A 3 -0.17 26.87 10.29
CA SER A 3 -0.51 25.48 9.99
C SER A 3 0.74 24.62 10.25
N LEU A 4 0.87 24.13 11.48
CA LEU A 4 1.70 22.97 11.80
C LEU A 4 0.80 21.74 11.71
N ALA A 5 0.26 21.47 10.53
CA ALA A 5 -0.38 20.20 10.21
C ALA A 5 0.65 19.41 9.41
N ALA A 6 1.09 18.29 9.98
CA ALA A 6 1.95 17.25 9.41
C ALA A 6 2.58 17.59 8.06
N GLN A 7 3.88 17.90 8.04
CA GLN A 7 4.65 17.60 6.84
C GLN A 7 4.38 16.14 6.51
N ASP A 8 3.97 15.85 5.27
CA ASP A 8 3.89 14.51 4.70
C ASP A 8 5.24 13.82 4.93
N ARG A 9 5.36 13.17 6.09
CA ARG A 9 6.56 12.41 6.44
C ARG A 9 6.37 11.06 5.80
N ASP A 10 7.28 10.69 4.91
CA ASP A 10 7.31 9.35 4.36
C ASP A 10 7.44 8.34 5.52
N PHE A 11 6.47 7.43 5.60
CA PHE A 11 6.46 6.35 6.61
C PHE A 11 7.53 5.28 6.32
N LEU A 12 8.00 5.23 5.07
CA LEU A 12 9.14 4.45 4.63
C LEU A 12 10.39 5.33 4.54
N THR A 13 11.52 4.77 4.93
CA THR A 13 12.84 5.33 4.65
C THR A 13 13.15 5.22 3.16
N ALA A 14 14.06 6.05 2.66
CA ALA A 14 14.47 6.03 1.24
C ALA A 14 14.93 4.64 0.75
N ASN A 15 15.59 3.86 1.61
CA ASN A 15 16.02 2.50 1.27
C ASN A 15 14.85 1.49 1.24
N GLU A 16 13.86 1.64 2.12
CA GLU A 16 12.65 0.81 2.10
C GLU A 16 11.81 1.12 0.86
N VAL A 17 11.73 2.39 0.47
CA VAL A 17 11.08 2.82 -0.79
C VAL A 17 11.75 2.15 -2.00
N GLU A 18 13.07 2.13 -2.05
CA GLU A 18 13.78 1.51 -3.18
C GLU A 18 13.54 0.00 -3.25
N GLN A 19 13.60 -0.70 -2.11
CA GLN A 19 13.27 -2.14 -2.05
C GLN A 19 11.86 -2.43 -2.57
N VAL A 20 10.89 -1.59 -2.21
CA VAL A 20 9.50 -1.73 -2.69
C VAL A 20 9.38 -1.47 -4.19
N ARG A 21 10.14 -0.50 -4.73
CA ARG A 21 10.17 -0.22 -6.17
C ARG A 21 10.79 -1.36 -6.96
N GLU A 22 11.81 -2.00 -6.43
CA GLU A 22 12.45 -3.16 -7.06
C GLU A 22 11.55 -4.40 -7.03
N ALA A 23 10.74 -4.56 -5.97
CA ALA A 23 9.81 -5.68 -5.81
C ALA A 23 8.56 -5.55 -6.70
N GLN A 24 8.64 -6.08 -7.92
CA GLN A 24 7.52 -6.09 -8.87
C GLN A 24 6.48 -7.18 -8.58
N ASP A 25 6.87 -8.27 -7.89
CA ASP A 25 5.96 -9.34 -7.50
C ASP A 25 5.17 -8.95 -6.24
N PRO A 26 3.83 -9.08 -6.23
CA PRO A 26 3.02 -8.67 -5.09
C PRO A 26 3.30 -9.49 -3.83
N ASN A 27 3.62 -10.78 -3.92
CA ASN A 27 3.99 -11.57 -2.73
C ASN A 27 5.29 -11.06 -2.12
N ALA A 28 6.30 -10.78 -2.96
CA ALA A 28 7.56 -10.19 -2.50
C ALA A 28 7.33 -8.83 -1.83
N ARG A 29 6.45 -7.99 -2.41
CA ARG A 29 6.11 -6.68 -1.86
C ARG A 29 5.36 -6.78 -0.53
N LEU A 30 4.41 -7.71 -0.39
CA LEU A 30 3.72 -7.99 0.88
C LEU A 30 4.72 -8.40 1.97
N LEU A 31 5.67 -9.29 1.64
CA LEU A 31 6.71 -9.71 2.58
C LEU A 31 7.62 -8.56 3.03
N LEU A 32 7.95 -7.62 2.14
CA LEU A 32 8.71 -6.43 2.48
C LEU A 32 7.95 -5.54 3.47
N TYR A 33 6.67 -5.27 3.22
CA TYR A 33 5.88 -4.46 4.14
C TYR A 33 5.71 -5.14 5.51
N VAL A 34 5.50 -6.46 5.55
CA VAL A 34 5.51 -7.23 6.81
C VAL A 34 6.83 -7.07 7.55
N HIS A 35 7.95 -7.11 6.82
CA HIS A 35 9.27 -6.89 7.41
C HIS A 35 9.40 -5.48 8.02
N PHE A 36 8.96 -4.44 7.31
CA PHE A 36 9.02 -3.06 7.79
C PHE A 36 8.09 -2.84 8.98
N ALA A 37 6.88 -3.40 8.96
CA ALA A 37 5.94 -3.37 10.07
C ALA A 37 6.58 -3.96 11.33
N LYS A 38 7.25 -5.13 11.19
CA LYS A 38 8.00 -5.75 12.29
C LYS A 38 9.09 -4.83 12.82
N GLN A 39 9.87 -4.19 11.94
CA GLN A 39 10.90 -3.24 12.36
C GLN A 39 10.32 -2.05 13.14
N ARG A 40 9.11 -1.56 12.78
CA ARG A 40 8.44 -0.49 13.54
C ARG A 40 7.98 -0.98 14.91
N VAL A 41 7.44 -2.19 15.03
CA VAL A 41 7.07 -2.79 16.33
C VAL A 41 8.30 -3.03 17.21
N ASP A 42 9.42 -3.51 16.63
CA ASP A 42 10.68 -3.68 17.35
C ASP A 42 11.23 -2.33 17.86
N LEU A 43 11.14 -1.28 17.04
CA LEU A 43 11.54 0.08 17.40
C LEU A 43 10.65 0.67 18.50
N LEU A 44 9.34 0.42 18.44
CA LEU A 44 8.37 0.79 19.47
C LEU A 44 8.74 0.16 20.82
N ASN A 45 8.99 -1.15 20.84
CA ASN A 45 9.46 -1.87 22.02
C ASN A 45 10.77 -1.28 22.57
N GLN A 46 11.69 -0.90 21.69
CA GLN A 46 12.94 -0.25 22.09
C GLN A 46 12.69 1.10 22.78
N TYR A 47 11.77 1.93 22.28
CA TYR A 47 11.43 3.20 22.92
C TYR A 47 10.74 3.00 24.27
N LEU A 48 9.85 2.01 24.39
CA LEU A 48 9.17 1.68 25.63
C LEU A 48 10.13 1.18 26.71
N SER A 49 11.19 0.45 26.32
CA SER A 49 12.23 -0.04 27.24
C SER A 49 13.12 1.06 27.82
N LYS A 50 13.20 2.22 27.17
CA LYS A 50 14.08 3.33 27.57
C LYS A 50 13.26 4.40 28.28
N ASP A 51 13.58 4.71 29.54
CA ASP A 51 12.94 5.80 30.27
C ASP A 51 13.65 7.13 29.96
N LYS A 52 13.43 7.64 28.75
CA LYS A 52 14.00 8.92 28.27
C LYS A 52 12.91 9.95 28.06
N SER A 53 13.19 11.19 28.46
CA SER A 53 12.32 12.33 28.18
C SER A 53 12.10 12.50 26.68
N GLY A 54 10.87 12.83 26.28
CA GLY A 54 10.49 13.02 24.88
C GLY A 54 10.25 11.74 24.07
N ARG A 55 10.42 10.53 24.66
CA ARG A 55 10.20 9.26 23.95
C ARG A 55 8.80 9.12 23.34
N SER A 56 7.80 9.74 23.95
CA SER A 56 6.40 9.62 23.54
C SER A 56 6.14 10.15 22.12
N ILE A 57 6.90 11.16 21.68
CA ILE A 57 6.80 11.69 20.30
C ILE A 57 7.33 10.65 19.31
N PHE A 58 8.43 9.96 19.64
CA PHE A 58 8.97 8.89 18.80
C PHE A 58 8.02 7.70 18.74
N ILE A 59 7.43 7.31 19.88
CA ILE A 59 6.42 6.25 19.95
C ILE A 59 5.22 6.61 19.06
N HIS A 60 4.66 7.81 19.20
CA HIS A 60 3.56 8.28 18.37
C HIS A 60 3.90 8.19 16.89
N ASN A 61 5.06 8.73 16.50
CA ASN A 61 5.51 8.73 15.12
C ASN A 61 5.74 7.32 14.56
N THR A 62 6.26 6.40 15.36
CA THR A 62 6.47 5.01 14.96
C THR A 62 5.15 4.26 14.81
N LEU A 63 4.15 4.53 15.67
CA LEU A 63 2.81 3.95 15.54
C LEU A 63 2.10 4.44 14.27
N GLU A 64 2.25 5.73 13.95
CA GLU A 64 1.74 6.32 12.71
C GLU A 64 2.37 5.67 11.47
N ASP A 65 3.70 5.49 11.45
CA ASP A 65 4.37 4.79 10.34
C ASP A 65 3.89 3.35 10.23
N TYR A 66 3.78 2.66 11.36
CA TYR A 66 3.31 1.29 11.40
C TYR A 66 1.91 1.17 10.79
N ARG A 67 0.98 2.06 11.17
CA ARG A 67 -0.39 2.07 10.63
C ARG A 67 -0.39 2.22 9.11
N GLN A 68 0.38 3.18 8.59
CA GLN A 68 0.51 3.40 7.14
C GLN A 68 1.15 2.21 6.41
N ILE A 69 2.03 1.44 7.07
CA ILE A 69 2.56 0.20 6.50
C ILE A 69 1.46 -0.86 6.38
N ILE A 70 0.60 -1.02 7.39
CA ILE A 70 -0.53 -1.96 7.33
C ILE A 70 -1.50 -1.57 6.21
N GLU A 71 -1.88 -0.29 6.11
CA GLU A 71 -2.72 0.20 5.01
C GLU A 71 -2.08 -0.04 3.62
N ALA A 72 -0.74 0.03 3.53
CA ALA A 72 -0.02 -0.28 2.30
C ALA A 72 -0.02 -1.78 1.96
N ILE A 73 -0.04 -2.67 2.96
CA ILE A 73 -0.23 -4.13 2.75
C ILE A 73 -1.57 -4.37 2.08
N ASP A 74 -2.65 -3.81 2.64
CA ASP A 74 -4.00 -3.91 2.07
C ASP A 74 -4.07 -3.37 0.64
N SER A 75 -3.48 -2.21 0.41
CA SER A 75 -3.43 -1.59 -0.93
C SER A 75 -2.75 -2.49 -1.97
N VAL A 76 -1.66 -3.18 -1.59
CA VAL A 76 -0.97 -4.12 -2.48
C VAL A 76 -1.80 -5.38 -2.71
N ALA A 77 -2.46 -5.89 -1.67
CA ALA A 77 -3.33 -7.05 -1.79
C ALA A 77 -4.51 -6.75 -2.73
N ASP A 78 -5.18 -5.62 -2.53
CA ASP A 78 -6.31 -5.20 -3.36
C ASP A 78 -5.92 -4.97 -4.81
N ASP A 79 -4.80 -4.29 -5.08
CA ASP A 79 -4.28 -4.11 -6.45
C ASP A 79 -4.00 -5.45 -7.13
N ALA A 80 -3.36 -6.38 -6.42
CA ALA A 80 -3.07 -7.70 -6.95
C ALA A 80 -4.35 -8.48 -7.25
N LEU A 81 -5.35 -8.44 -6.35
CA LEU A 81 -6.65 -9.11 -6.55
C LEU A 81 -7.43 -8.49 -7.71
N ARG A 82 -7.45 -7.16 -7.83
CA ARG A 82 -8.04 -6.44 -8.99
C ARG A 82 -7.43 -6.90 -10.31
N HIS A 83 -6.13 -7.15 -10.31
CA HIS A 83 -5.39 -7.61 -11.48
C HIS A 83 -5.29 -9.13 -11.61
N ASN A 84 -6.06 -9.90 -10.82
CA ASN A 84 -6.06 -11.36 -10.80
C ASN A 84 -4.66 -11.99 -10.63
N ARG A 85 -3.79 -11.33 -9.85
CA ARG A 85 -2.47 -11.84 -9.50
C ARG A 85 -2.54 -12.67 -8.23
N PRO A 86 -1.93 -13.86 -8.19
CA PRO A 86 -1.95 -14.71 -7.01
C PRO A 86 -1.11 -14.11 -5.87
N ILE A 87 -1.68 -14.06 -4.66
CA ILE A 87 -1.03 -13.49 -3.47
C ILE A 87 -1.03 -14.42 -2.26
N ASP A 88 -1.46 -15.68 -2.42
CA ASP A 88 -1.69 -16.60 -1.30
C ASP A 88 -0.46 -16.79 -0.40
N LYS A 89 0.75 -16.79 -1.00
CA LYS A 89 2.01 -16.94 -0.26
C LYS A 89 2.32 -15.72 0.59
N GLY A 90 2.13 -14.53 0.05
CA GLY A 90 2.31 -13.27 0.77
C GLY A 90 1.28 -13.13 1.88
N MET A 91 0.01 -13.42 1.57
CA MET A 91 -1.09 -13.31 2.54
C MET A 91 -0.93 -14.25 3.74
N LEU A 92 -0.40 -15.45 3.54
CA LEU A 92 -0.11 -16.36 4.66
C LEU A 92 0.89 -15.75 5.66
N ALA A 93 1.90 -15.02 5.16
CA ALA A 93 2.84 -14.32 6.01
C ALA A 93 2.21 -13.08 6.68
N VAL A 94 1.35 -12.36 5.97
CA VAL A 94 0.60 -11.21 6.49
C VAL A 94 -0.28 -11.63 7.67
N VAL A 95 -1.15 -12.63 7.48
CA VAL A 95 -2.05 -13.13 8.54
C VAL A 95 -1.28 -13.55 9.80
N SER A 96 -0.18 -14.29 9.62
CA SER A 96 0.65 -14.71 10.75
C SER A 96 1.28 -13.52 11.46
N ALA A 97 1.77 -12.54 10.72
CA ALA A 97 2.47 -11.38 11.28
C ALA A 97 1.50 -10.41 11.98
N GLU A 98 0.33 -10.14 11.40
CA GLU A 98 -0.68 -9.25 11.97
C GLU A 98 -1.21 -9.77 13.30
N LYS A 99 -1.41 -11.09 13.42
CA LYS A 99 -1.72 -11.71 14.69
C LYS A 99 -0.65 -11.43 15.75
N ASP A 100 0.63 -11.65 15.41
CA ASP A 100 1.75 -11.39 16.32
C ASP A 100 1.88 -9.89 16.67
N PHE A 101 1.53 -9.00 15.74
CA PHE A 101 1.54 -7.55 15.98
C PHE A 101 0.39 -7.13 16.90
N LEU A 102 -0.82 -7.65 16.69
CA LEU A 102 -1.97 -7.41 17.57
C LEU A 102 -1.67 -7.82 19.01
N GLU A 103 -1.09 -9.00 19.21
CA GLU A 103 -0.69 -9.46 20.55
C GLU A 103 0.29 -8.48 21.22
N GLN A 104 1.25 -7.95 20.45
CA GLN A 104 2.22 -6.98 20.96
C GLN A 104 1.62 -5.60 21.25
N LEU A 105 0.80 -5.06 20.35
CA LEU A 105 0.17 -3.75 20.52
C LEU A 105 -0.81 -3.74 21.69
N ASN A 106 -1.64 -4.79 21.82
CA ASN A 106 -2.53 -4.95 22.97
C ASN A 106 -1.74 -5.04 24.28
N LYS A 107 -0.64 -5.80 24.30
CA LYS A 107 0.24 -5.87 25.47
C LYS A 107 0.81 -4.51 25.86
N ILE A 108 1.14 -3.66 24.89
CA ILE A 108 1.61 -2.29 25.16
C ILE A 108 0.48 -1.47 25.79
N GLN A 109 -0.73 -1.54 25.24
CA GLN A 109 -1.90 -0.85 25.79
C GLN A 109 -2.21 -1.30 27.23
N ASP A 110 -2.18 -2.61 27.48
CA ASP A 110 -2.45 -3.22 28.79
C ASP A 110 -1.36 -2.91 29.83
N SER A 111 -0.12 -2.71 29.39
CA SER A 111 0.99 -2.36 30.30
C SER A 111 0.86 -0.96 30.91
N GLN A 112 -0.07 -0.14 30.40
CA GLN A 112 -0.34 1.24 30.80
C GLN A 112 0.92 2.06 31.12
N PRO A 113 1.80 2.31 30.13
CA PRO A 113 2.99 3.13 30.35
C PRO A 113 2.62 4.51 30.89
N ARG A 114 3.50 5.08 31.72
CA ARG A 114 3.25 6.38 32.39
C ARG A 114 2.90 7.53 31.43
N ASP A 115 3.41 7.46 30.21
CA ASP A 115 3.22 8.44 29.16
C ASP A 115 2.20 8.02 28.09
N LEU A 116 1.42 6.95 28.34
CA LEU A 116 0.43 6.39 27.42
C LEU A 116 -0.54 7.45 26.89
N ASP A 117 -1.04 8.35 27.74
CA ASP A 117 -2.00 9.40 27.35
C ASP A 117 -1.50 10.27 26.18
N ARG A 118 -0.19 10.32 25.93
CA ARG A 118 0.41 11.11 24.83
C ARG A 118 0.31 10.43 23.46
N TYR A 119 0.10 9.11 23.41
CA TYR A 119 0.02 8.33 22.17
C TYR A 119 -1.09 7.27 22.18
N LYS A 120 -1.96 7.28 23.20
CA LYS A 120 -3.04 6.31 23.35
C LYS A 120 -3.94 6.26 22.12
N PHE A 121 -4.28 7.42 21.58
CA PHE A 121 -5.15 7.51 20.41
C PHE A 121 -4.56 6.79 19.19
N VAL A 122 -3.32 7.13 18.81
CA VAL A 122 -2.64 6.48 17.68
C VAL A 122 -2.32 5.00 17.94
N LEU A 123 -2.12 4.60 19.21
CA LEU A 123 -2.01 3.19 19.57
C LEU A 123 -3.31 2.43 19.34
N THR A 124 -4.44 3.00 19.75
CA THR A 124 -5.77 2.42 19.51
C THR A 124 -6.06 2.34 18.01
N GLU A 125 -5.80 3.41 17.25
CA GLU A 125 -5.93 3.37 15.79
C GLU A 125 -5.04 2.29 15.16
N ALA A 126 -3.79 2.16 15.58
CA ALA A 126 -2.91 1.11 15.07
C ALA A 126 -3.44 -0.30 15.37
N ILE A 127 -4.03 -0.52 16.55
CA ILE A 127 -4.68 -1.80 16.89
C ILE A 127 -5.90 -2.04 16.00
N ASP A 128 -6.78 -1.05 15.88
CA ASP A 128 -8.01 -1.14 15.10
C ASP A 128 -7.70 -1.40 13.62
N THR A 129 -6.79 -0.63 13.01
CA THR A 129 -6.34 -0.84 11.62
C THR A 129 -5.73 -2.23 11.42
N THR A 130 -4.95 -2.74 12.38
CA THR A 130 -4.35 -4.07 12.26
C THR A 130 -5.39 -5.17 12.41
N GLN A 131 -6.40 -4.96 13.27
CA GLN A 131 -7.50 -5.91 13.46
C GLN A 131 -8.35 -5.98 12.18
N ASP A 132 -8.70 -4.83 11.63
CA ASP A 132 -9.46 -4.73 10.38
C ASP A 132 -8.68 -5.39 9.22
N SER A 133 -7.39 -5.08 9.07
CA SER A 133 -6.52 -5.70 8.04
C SER A 133 -6.39 -7.22 8.23
N HIS A 134 -6.26 -7.69 9.46
CA HIS A 134 -6.21 -9.13 9.76
C HIS A 134 -7.51 -9.84 9.41
N ASP A 135 -8.66 -9.26 9.75
CA ASP A 135 -9.96 -9.82 9.42
C ASP A 135 -10.19 -9.83 7.90
N LEU A 136 -9.77 -8.79 7.18
CA LEU A 136 -9.76 -8.72 5.72
C LEU A 136 -8.80 -9.75 5.09
N SER A 137 -7.66 -10.03 5.73
CA SER A 137 -6.67 -11.00 5.27
C SER A 137 -7.12 -12.45 5.45
N LEU A 138 -8.07 -12.70 6.36
CA LEU A 138 -8.71 -14.01 6.55
C LEU A 138 -9.85 -14.28 5.56
N GLU A 139 -10.34 -13.27 4.83
CA GLU A 139 -11.37 -13.47 3.83
C GLU A 139 -10.88 -14.32 2.65
N ASP A 140 -11.80 -15.03 1.99
CA ASP A 140 -11.50 -15.76 0.77
C ASP A 140 -11.06 -14.79 -0.34
N ALA A 141 -9.82 -14.93 -0.80
CA ALA A 141 -9.19 -14.06 -1.80
C ALA A 141 -10.03 -13.94 -3.09
N LYS A 142 -10.70 -15.02 -3.51
CA LYS A 142 -11.54 -15.01 -4.71
C LYS A 142 -12.79 -14.18 -4.47
N LYS A 143 -13.46 -14.35 -3.33
CA LYS A 143 -14.62 -13.55 -2.92
C LYS A 143 -14.25 -12.06 -2.81
N ARG A 144 -13.15 -11.74 -2.13
CA ARG A 144 -12.64 -10.35 -2.02
C ARG A 144 -12.36 -9.75 -3.39
N GLY A 145 -11.64 -10.47 -4.26
CA GLY A 145 -11.38 -10.05 -5.64
C GLY A 145 -12.66 -9.79 -6.45
N THR A 146 -13.70 -10.63 -6.31
CA THR A 146 -14.98 -10.39 -6.99
C THR A 146 -15.74 -9.17 -6.48
N ASN A 147 -15.68 -8.90 -5.16
CA ASN A 147 -16.32 -7.72 -4.56
C ASN A 147 -15.64 -6.45 -5.05
N LEU A 148 -14.31 -6.40 -5.00
CA LEU A 148 -13.51 -5.27 -5.49
C LEU A 148 -13.81 -4.96 -6.96
N ALA A 149 -13.85 -5.99 -7.83
CA ALA A 149 -14.18 -5.80 -9.24
C ALA A 149 -15.61 -5.27 -9.46
N ALA A 150 -16.57 -5.66 -8.61
CA ALA A 150 -17.94 -5.17 -8.69
C ALA A 150 -18.05 -3.71 -8.22
N GLU A 151 -17.32 -3.31 -7.18
CA GLU A 151 -17.23 -1.93 -6.71
C GLU A 151 -16.59 -1.02 -7.76
N ASP A 152 -15.45 -1.41 -8.32
CA ASP A 152 -14.78 -0.65 -9.40
C ASP A 152 -15.71 -0.45 -10.62
N ALA A 153 -16.49 -1.48 -10.98
CA ALA A 153 -17.45 -1.39 -12.07
C ALA A 153 -18.63 -0.46 -11.75
N LYS A 154 -19.06 -0.41 -10.48
CA LYS A 154 -20.11 0.50 -10.01
C LYS A 154 -19.61 1.94 -9.99
N GLU A 155 -18.44 2.19 -9.41
CA GLU A 155 -17.82 3.51 -9.38
C GLU A 155 -17.55 4.04 -10.79
N LYS A 156 -17.09 3.18 -11.71
CA LYS A 156 -16.92 3.56 -13.12
C LYS A 156 -18.23 4.01 -13.75
N LYS A 157 -19.33 3.27 -13.52
CA LYS A 157 -20.66 3.64 -14.03
C LYS A 157 -21.17 4.94 -13.43
N GLU A 158 -21.00 5.12 -12.12
CA GLU A 158 -21.40 6.35 -11.43
C GLU A 158 -20.60 7.55 -11.94
N ARG A 159 -19.28 7.40 -12.08
CA ARG A 159 -18.41 8.42 -12.68
C ARG A 159 -18.85 8.75 -14.10
N GLU A 160 -19.08 7.75 -14.95
CA GLU A 160 -19.57 7.95 -16.33
C GLU A 160 -20.95 8.64 -16.38
N ALA A 161 -21.85 8.34 -15.44
CA ALA A 161 -23.16 8.98 -15.34
C ALA A 161 -23.08 10.45 -14.90
N MET A 162 -22.04 10.82 -14.14
CA MET A 162 -21.77 12.20 -13.73
C MET A 162 -20.97 13.01 -14.76
N MET A 163 -20.40 12.36 -15.79
CA MET A 163 -19.66 13.07 -16.84
C MET A 163 -20.61 13.86 -17.76
N PRO A 164 -20.29 15.12 -18.10
CA PRO A 164 -20.99 15.86 -19.15
C PRO A 164 -20.92 15.12 -20.48
N ALA A 165 -22.03 15.12 -21.25
CA ALA A 165 -22.16 14.36 -22.49
C ALA A 165 -21.06 14.61 -23.54
N LYS A 166 -20.42 15.79 -23.53
CA LYS A 166 -19.27 16.11 -24.40
C LYS A 166 -17.99 15.36 -23.98
N GLU A 167 -17.65 15.34 -22.70
CA GLU A 167 -16.47 14.62 -22.21
C GLU A 167 -16.64 13.10 -22.28
N ALA A 168 -17.86 12.59 -22.06
CA ALA A 168 -18.16 11.17 -22.26
C ALA A 168 -17.99 10.74 -23.73
N ALA A 169 -18.38 11.60 -24.68
CA ALA A 169 -18.19 11.35 -26.11
C ALA A 169 -16.71 11.45 -26.53
N GLU A 170 -15.93 12.35 -25.94
CA GLU A 170 -14.48 12.47 -26.19
C GLU A 170 -13.70 11.29 -25.62
N ARG A 171 -14.01 10.83 -24.40
CA ARG A 171 -13.39 9.61 -23.83
C ARG A 171 -13.71 8.36 -24.63
N ARG A 172 -14.96 8.16 -25.05
CA ARG A 172 -15.35 7.04 -25.91
C ARG A 172 -14.61 7.05 -27.26
N LYS A 173 -14.33 8.23 -27.82
CA LYS A 173 -13.52 8.37 -29.04
C LYS A 173 -12.03 8.08 -28.78
N ALA A 174 -11.49 8.52 -27.65
CA ALA A 174 -10.11 8.26 -27.26
C ALA A 174 -9.86 6.76 -26.98
N ASP A 175 -10.77 6.10 -26.26
CA ASP A 175 -10.69 4.65 -25.99
C ASP A 175 -10.80 3.83 -27.29
N ALA A 176 -11.68 4.24 -28.21
CA ALA A 176 -11.80 3.61 -29.54
C ALA A 176 -10.52 3.78 -30.38
N ALA A 177 -9.88 4.96 -30.35
CA ALA A 177 -8.62 5.20 -31.03
C ALA A 177 -7.46 4.36 -30.44
N ASN A 178 -7.41 4.19 -29.12
CA ASN A 178 -6.38 3.38 -28.46
C ASN A 178 -6.58 1.87 -28.65
N SER A 179 -7.83 1.41 -28.84
CA SER A 179 -8.14 0.00 -29.15
C SER A 179 -7.93 -0.40 -30.62
N GLY A 180 -7.65 0.58 -31.50
CA GLY A 180 -7.43 0.36 -32.94
C GLY A 180 -5.96 0.27 -33.37
N GLU A 181 -5.00 0.62 -32.51
CA GLU A 181 -3.56 0.56 -32.83
C GLU A 181 -2.88 -0.65 -32.19
N SER A 182 -3.32 -1.85 -32.58
CA SER A 182 -2.54 -3.07 -32.42
C SER A 182 -2.28 -3.72 -33.78
N ASP A 183 -1.76 -2.97 -34.76
CA ASP A 183 -1.01 -3.59 -35.86
C ASP A 183 -0.14 -2.66 -36.73
N ASP A 184 0.27 -1.47 -36.27
CA ASP A 184 1.28 -0.70 -37.00
C ASP A 184 2.68 -0.94 -36.44
N LYS A 185 3.41 -1.80 -37.17
CA LYS A 185 4.85 -2.02 -37.09
C LYS A 185 5.55 -0.66 -36.90
N LYS A 186 5.92 -0.33 -35.66
CA LYS A 186 6.88 0.75 -35.38
C LYS A 186 8.15 0.43 -36.16
N LYS A 187 8.32 1.07 -37.31
CA LYS A 187 9.59 1.07 -38.04
C LYS A 187 10.60 1.72 -37.11
N VAL A 188 11.47 0.90 -36.54
CA VAL A 188 12.63 1.35 -35.77
C VAL A 188 13.35 2.38 -36.64
N PRO A 189 13.57 3.63 -36.19
CA PRO A 189 14.27 4.63 -36.97
C PRO A 189 15.67 4.10 -37.31
N SER A 190 15.89 3.80 -38.58
CA SER A 190 17.20 3.40 -39.07
C SER A 190 18.16 4.58 -38.93
N LEU A 191 19.26 4.38 -38.20
CA LEU A 191 20.36 5.35 -38.09
C LEU A 191 21.18 5.45 -39.39
N TYR A 192 20.89 4.64 -40.41
CA TYR A 192 21.60 4.68 -41.68
C TYR A 192 21.17 5.87 -42.55
N ARG A 193 22.15 6.53 -43.15
CA ARG A 193 21.93 7.59 -44.14
C ARG A 193 21.44 6.98 -45.46
N PRO A 194 20.75 7.75 -46.32
CA PRO A 194 20.27 7.26 -47.61
C PRO A 194 21.44 6.70 -48.45
N GLY A 195 21.48 5.37 -48.62
CA GLY A 195 22.47 4.67 -49.46
C GLY A 195 23.31 3.59 -48.77
N GLU A 196 23.33 3.49 -47.43
CA GLU A 196 24.07 2.44 -46.73
C GLU A 196 23.20 1.22 -46.41
N LYS A 197 23.73 0.02 -46.68
CA LYS A 197 23.16 -1.27 -46.26
C LYS A 197 23.95 -1.84 -45.08
N PRO A 198 23.30 -2.54 -44.14
CA PRO A 198 23.97 -3.18 -43.02
C PRO A 198 24.94 -4.28 -43.51
N PRO A 199 26.09 -4.48 -42.84
CA PRO A 199 26.99 -5.59 -43.15
C PRO A 199 26.29 -6.93 -42.85
N GLN A 200 26.51 -7.93 -43.72
CA GLN A 200 26.07 -9.32 -43.51
C GLN A 200 26.87 -10.00 -42.40
#